data_AF-A0AAV2D9M3-F1
#
_entry.id   AF-A0AAV2D9M3-F1
#
_cell.length_a   1.000
_cell.length_b   1.000
_cell.length_c   1.000
_cell.angle_alpha   90.00
_cell.angle_beta   90.00
_cell.angle_gamma   90.00
#
_symmetry.space_group_name_H-M   'P 1'
#
loop_
_entity.id
_entity.type
_entity.pdbx_description
1 polymer ?
#
loop_
_entity_poly.entity_id
_entity_poly.type
_entity_poly.pdbx_seq_one_letter_code
_entity_poly.pdbx_strand_id
1 'polypeptide(L)'
;MLCLLQLTKYTTKEASSCFISNKNHTQDAKVTFQGNEYCIPAWSVSIFSDCAHEAYNTFKLTTQTSKPSPTKSKPSPAGLSEMVLRPEYLHDIVVFGLGKISTHKIVDQKDMTDDKSDYLWYMTT
;
A
#
# COMPACT_ATOMS: atom_id res chain seq x y z
N MET A 1 -21.11 10.70 24.14
CA MET A 1 -19.99 11.61 23.84
C MET A 1 -18.77 10.75 23.56
N LEU A 2 -18.34 10.65 22.29
CA LEU A 2 -17.16 9.84 21.92
C LEU A 2 -15.90 10.65 22.26
N CYS A 3 -15.01 10.08 23.07
CA CYS A 3 -13.71 10.70 23.37
C CYS A 3 -12.79 10.47 22.17
N LEU A 4 -12.58 11.50 21.35
CA LEU A 4 -11.73 11.42 20.15
C LEU A 4 -10.23 11.57 20.47
N LEU A 5 -9.90 11.97 21.70
CA LEU A 5 -8.53 12.02 22.22
C LEU A 5 -8.30 10.86 23.18
N GLN A 6 -7.15 10.19 23.06
CA GLN A 6 -6.79 9.09 23.94
C GLN A 6 -5.30 9.19 24.29
N LEU A 7 -5.01 9.09 25.58
CA LEU A 7 -3.66 9.00 26.13
C LEU A 7 -3.40 7.54 26.53
N THR A 8 -2.32 6.96 26.00
CA THR A 8 -1.86 5.62 26.36
C THR A 8 -0.43 5.71 26.89
N LYS A 9 -0.19 5.19 28.09
CA LYS A 9 1.14 5.16 28.72
C LYS A 9 1.59 3.73 28.91
N TYR A 10 2.80 3.44 28.46
CA TYR A 10 3.49 2.18 28.72
C TYR A 10 4.66 2.45 29.67
N THR A 11 4.78 1.65 30.73
CA THR A 11 5.82 1.80 31.74
C THR A 11 6.54 0.47 31.94
N THR A 12 7.86 0.52 31.91
CA THR A 12 8.76 -0.58 32.26
C THR A 12 9.53 -0.21 33.53
N LYS A 13 10.41 -1.10 34.01
CA LYS A 13 11.27 -0.79 35.17
C LYS A 13 12.29 0.33 34.87
N GLU A 14 12.63 0.53 33.60
CA GLU A 14 13.71 1.42 33.16
C GLU A 14 13.18 2.75 32.61
N ALA A 15 12.03 2.73 31.93
CA ALA A 15 11.49 3.90 31.23
C ALA A 15 9.97 3.87 31.08
N SER A 16 9.40 5.03 30.74
CA SER A 16 7.99 5.19 30.36
C SER A 16 7.88 5.88 29.01
N SER A 17 6.95 5.43 28.18
CA SER A 17 6.62 6.09 26.92
C SER A 17 5.12 6.35 26.81
N CYS A 18 4.75 7.47 26.20
CA CYS A 18 3.38 7.95 26.13
C CYS A 18 2.97 8.24 24.68
N PHE A 19 1.70 7.98 24.40
CA PHE A 19 1.10 8.15 23.08
C PHE A 19 -0.18 8.94 23.24
N ILE A 20 -0.29 10.07 22.53
CA ILE A 20 -1.51 10.86 22.46
C ILE A 20 -2.06 10.73 21.04
N SER A 21 -3.19 10.04 20.91
CA SER A 21 -3.88 9.86 19.63
C SER A 21 -5.05 10.81 19.50
N ASN A 22 -5.11 11.54 18.39
CA ASN A 22 -6.27 12.31 17.97
C ASN A 22 -6.98 11.57 16.82
N LYS A 23 -8.12 10.94 17.13
CA LYS A 23 -8.96 10.21 16.18
C LYS A 23 -9.95 11.13 15.44
N ASN A 24 -9.93 12.43 15.72
CA ASN A 24 -10.73 13.39 14.95
C ASN A 24 -10.16 13.51 13.54
N HIS A 25 -10.98 13.30 12.52
CA HIS A 25 -10.55 13.35 11.12
C HIS A 25 -10.32 14.77 10.59
N THR A 26 -10.83 15.79 11.26
CA THR A 26 -10.88 17.16 10.71
C THR A 26 -10.33 18.23 11.64
N GLN A 27 -10.30 18.00 12.96
CA GLN A 27 -9.88 19.01 13.92
C GLN A 27 -8.63 18.62 14.68
N ASP A 28 -7.70 19.56 14.73
CA ASP A 28 -6.54 19.53 15.61
C ASP A 28 -6.98 19.70 17.06
N ALA A 29 -6.22 19.09 17.97
CA ALA A 29 -6.47 19.14 19.39
C ALA A 29 -5.31 19.83 20.11
N LYS A 30 -5.63 20.79 20.99
CA LYS A 30 -4.69 21.31 21.97
C LYS A 30 -4.84 20.54 23.27
N VAL A 31 -3.75 19.94 23.74
CA VAL A 31 -3.75 19.15 24.98
C VAL A 31 -2.67 19.65 25.91
N THR A 32 -2.99 19.75 27.20
CA THR A 32 -1.97 19.98 28.24
C THR A 32 -1.53 18.63 28.78
N PHE A 33 -0.25 18.31 28.63
CA PHE A 33 0.35 17.06 29.08
C PHE A 33 1.68 17.35 29.78
N GLN A 34 1.83 16.85 31.02
CA GLN A 34 2.99 17.18 31.89
C GLN A 34 3.26 18.68 32.06
N GLY A 35 2.22 19.52 32.07
CA GLY A 35 2.35 20.97 32.20
C GLY A 35 2.73 21.70 30.90
N ASN A 36 2.99 20.98 29.82
CA ASN A 36 3.27 21.56 28.50
C ASN A 36 2.03 21.46 27.59
N GLU A 37 1.84 22.45 26.71
CA GLU A 37 0.77 22.42 25.70
C GLU A 37 1.29 21.81 24.40
N TYR A 38 0.58 20.83 23.85
CA TYR A 38 0.86 20.21 22.56
C TYR A 38 -0.32 20.36 21.61
N CYS A 39 -0.05 20.78 20.39
CA CYS A 39 -0.99 20.66 19.28
C CYS A 39 -0.82 19.29 18.61
N ILE A 40 -1.85 18.47 18.72
CA ILE A 40 -1.96 17.12 18.13
C ILE A 40 -2.84 17.25 16.88
N PRO A 41 -2.26 17.17 15.66
CA PRO A 41 -3.02 17.28 14.43
C PRO A 41 -4.18 16.27 14.33
N ALA A 42 -5.20 16.60 13.54
CA ALA A 42 -6.24 15.68 13.16
C ALA A 42 -5.65 14.37 12.62
N TRP A 43 -6.28 13.24 12.95
CA TRP A 43 -5.92 11.91 12.46
C TRP A 43 -4.44 11.55 12.66
N SER A 44 -3.91 11.83 13.86
CA SER A 44 -2.49 11.64 14.14
C SER A 44 -2.23 11.06 15.53
N VAL A 45 -1.02 10.54 15.71
CA VAL A 45 -0.50 10.10 17.01
C VAL A 45 0.81 10.83 17.29
N SER A 46 0.88 11.50 18.44
CA SER A 46 2.11 12.07 18.98
C SER A 46 2.75 11.10 19.96
N ILE A 47 4.05 10.87 19.79
CA ILE A 47 4.85 9.88 20.51
C ILE A 47 5.85 10.61 21.41
N PHE A 48 5.83 10.24 22.70
CA PHE A 48 6.69 10.80 23.73
C PHE A 48 7.53 9.67 24.32
N SER A 49 8.80 9.59 23.95
CA SER A 49 9.70 8.51 24.40
C SER A 49 9.96 8.55 25.92
N ASP A 50 9.91 9.74 26.51
CA ASP A 50 10.13 10.06 27.93
C ASP A 50 8.84 10.52 28.65
N CYS A 51 7.68 10.44 27.98
CA CYS A 51 6.42 11.03 28.42
C CYS A 51 6.47 12.54 28.70
N ALA A 52 7.46 13.29 28.20
CA ALA A 52 7.61 14.71 28.45
C ALA A 52 7.85 15.52 27.18
N HIS A 53 8.57 15.01 26.17
CA HIS A 53 8.82 15.71 24.91
C HIS A 53 8.27 14.93 23.73
N GLU A 54 7.61 15.63 22.79
CA GLU A 54 7.12 15.02 21.55
C GLU A 54 8.33 14.69 20.66
N ALA A 55 8.70 13.42 20.61
CA ALA A 55 9.81 12.94 19.78
C ALA A 55 9.40 12.81 18.32
N TYR A 56 8.13 12.48 18.07
CA TYR A 56 7.59 12.27 16.73
C TYR A 56 6.07 12.44 16.71
N ASN A 57 5.54 12.82 15.54
CA ASN A 57 4.11 12.77 15.25
C ASN A 57 3.90 12.25 13.82
N THR A 58 2.88 11.41 13.63
CA THR A 58 2.62 10.73 12.35
C THR A 58 2.15 11.65 11.22
N PHE A 59 1.72 12.87 11.53
CA PHE A 59 1.26 13.87 10.56
C PHE A 59 2.32 14.96 10.30
N LYS A 60 3.14 15.30 11.30
CA LYS A 60 4.21 16.30 11.18
C LYS A 60 5.38 15.72 10.35
N LEU A 61 5.44 16.09 9.08
CA LEU A 61 6.55 15.72 8.18
C LEU A 61 7.71 16.70 8.32
N THR A 62 8.89 16.21 8.69
CA THR A 62 10.14 16.99 8.74
C THR A 62 11.05 16.73 7.53
N THR A 63 10.68 15.78 6.66
CA THR A 63 11.46 15.37 5.50
C THR A 63 11.04 16.12 4.23
N GLN A 64 11.97 16.27 3.29
CA GLN A 64 11.67 16.88 1.99
C GLN A 64 10.91 15.90 1.09
N THR A 65 9.79 16.35 0.53
CA THR A 65 9.02 15.58 -0.46
C THR A 65 9.69 15.67 -1.82
N SER A 66 10.25 14.57 -2.33
CA SER A 66 10.70 14.48 -3.72
C SER A 66 9.52 14.19 -4.63
N LYS A 67 9.20 15.10 -5.56
CA LYS A 67 8.31 14.79 -6.67
C LYS A 67 9.13 14.13 -7.79
N PRO A 68 8.81 12.91 -8.24
CA PRO A 68 9.45 12.36 -9.42
C PRO A 68 9.13 13.29 -10.59
N SER A 69 10.16 13.94 -11.13
CA SER A 69 10.03 14.67 -12.38
C SER A 69 10.21 13.66 -13.50
N PRO A 70 9.21 13.45 -14.38
CA PRO A 70 9.46 12.69 -15.58
C PRO A 70 10.48 13.49 -16.39
N THR A 71 11.74 13.05 -16.33
CA THR A 71 12.70 13.45 -17.35
C THR A 71 12.05 13.04 -18.65
N LYS A 72 11.74 14.01 -19.52
CA LYS A 72 11.33 13.70 -20.88
C LYS A 72 12.49 12.88 -21.44
N SER A 73 12.31 11.57 -21.53
CA SER A 73 13.18 10.75 -22.36
C SER A 73 13.23 11.48 -23.69
N LYS A 74 14.45 11.71 -24.19
CA LYS A 74 14.64 12.27 -25.53
C LYS A 74 13.64 11.56 -26.46
N PRO A 75 12.94 12.28 -27.35
CA PRO A 75 12.02 11.62 -28.28
C PRO A 75 12.76 10.43 -28.86
N SER A 76 12.11 9.26 -28.81
CA SER A 76 12.63 8.02 -29.37
C SER A 76 13.36 8.35 -30.66
N PRO A 77 14.59 7.82 -30.90
CA PRO A 77 15.18 7.98 -32.22
C PRO A 77 14.12 7.63 -33.26
N ALA A 78 13.87 8.56 -34.18
CA ALA A 78 12.91 8.39 -35.27
C ALA A 78 13.23 7.05 -35.93
N GLY A 79 12.42 6.02 -35.67
CA GLY A 79 12.81 4.64 -35.99
C GLY A 79 12.07 3.55 -35.26
N LEU A 80 11.36 3.83 -34.16
CA LEU A 80 10.29 2.92 -33.73
C LEU A 80 9.08 3.18 -34.61
N SER A 81 8.99 2.44 -35.72
CA SER A 81 7.77 2.30 -36.52
C SER A 81 6.60 2.04 -35.57
N GLU A 82 5.47 2.72 -35.79
CA GLU A 82 4.25 2.59 -35.00
C GLU A 82 4.01 1.14 -34.57
N MET A 83 3.66 0.94 -33.30
CA MET A 83 3.20 -0.35 -32.79
C MET A 83 2.03 -0.82 -33.64
N VAL A 84 2.28 -1.74 -34.56
CA VAL A 84 1.22 -2.41 -35.31
C VAL A 84 0.67 -3.51 -34.43
N LEU A 85 -0.60 -3.39 -34.05
CA LEU A 85 -1.34 -4.47 -33.42
C LEU A 85 -1.31 -5.69 -34.35
N ARG A 86 -0.67 -6.77 -33.89
CA ARG A 86 -0.70 -8.05 -34.59
C ARG A 86 -1.97 -8.79 -34.17
N PRO A 87 -2.74 -9.35 -35.10
CA PRO A 87 -3.84 -10.25 -34.76
C PRO A 87 -3.30 -11.43 -33.93
N GLU A 88 -3.97 -11.75 -32.83
CA GLU A 88 -3.70 -13.01 -32.12
C GLU A 88 -4.30 -14.16 -32.92
N TYR A 89 -3.45 -15.03 -33.45
CA TYR A 89 -3.88 -16.27 -34.08
C TYR A 89 -4.15 -17.31 -32.99
N LEU A 90 -5.36 -17.26 -32.42
CA LEU A 90 -5.82 -18.31 -31.51
C LEU A 90 -6.05 -19.59 -32.30
N HIS A 91 -5.46 -20.69 -31.82
CA HIS A 91 -5.64 -21.99 -32.45
C HIS A 91 -7.05 -22.52 -32.17
N ASP A 92 -7.61 -23.30 -33.10
CA ASP A 92 -8.95 -23.92 -33.00
C ASP A 92 -9.19 -24.62 -31.65
N ILE A 93 -8.14 -25.17 -31.04
CA ILE A 93 -8.16 -25.76 -29.69
C ILE A 93 -8.71 -24.82 -28.61
N VAL A 94 -8.31 -23.54 -28.63
CA VAL A 94 -8.74 -22.53 -27.65
C VAL A 94 -10.14 -22.04 -27.98
N VAL A 95 -10.46 -21.88 -29.27
CA VAL A 95 -11.75 -21.36 -29.73
C VAL A 95 -12.88 -22.36 -29.52
N PHE A 96 -12.64 -23.65 -29.79
CA PHE A 96 -13.66 -24.71 -29.69
C PHE A 96 -13.64 -25.45 -28.35
N GLY A 97 -12.81 -25.02 -27.38
CA GLY A 97 -12.72 -25.71 -26.09
C GLY A 97 -12.14 -27.13 -26.18
N LEU A 98 -11.48 -27.48 -27.29
CA LEU A 98 -10.92 -28.81 -27.54
C LEU A 98 -9.55 -28.96 -26.88
N GLY A 99 -9.50 -28.75 -25.56
CA GLY A 99 -8.30 -28.93 -24.76
C GLY A 99 -7.74 -30.35 -24.88
N LYS A 100 -6.41 -30.49 -24.83
CA LYS A 100 -5.74 -31.81 -24.86
C LYS A 100 -6.04 -32.66 -23.63
N ILE A 101 -6.46 -32.04 -22.53
CA ILE A 101 -6.68 -32.67 -21.23
C ILE A 101 -8.02 -32.16 -20.69
N SER A 102 -8.84 -33.07 -20.15
CA SER A 102 -10.14 -32.78 -19.53
C SER A 102 -10.23 -33.42 -18.15
N THR A 103 -10.87 -32.73 -17.21
CA THR A 103 -11.01 -33.16 -15.82
C THR A 103 -12.28 -32.57 -15.21
N HIS A 104 -12.91 -33.30 -14.28
CA HIS A 104 -14.13 -32.88 -13.58
C HIS A 104 -13.86 -31.97 -12.36
N LYS A 105 -12.65 -31.40 -12.26
CA LYS A 105 -12.27 -30.47 -11.18
C LYS A 105 -11.43 -29.32 -11.72
N ILE A 106 -11.47 -28.19 -11.03
CA ILE A 106 -10.51 -27.11 -11.25
C ILE A 106 -9.13 -27.58 -10.75
N VAL A 107 -8.09 -27.30 -11.52
CA VAL A 107 -6.70 -27.69 -11.22
C VAL A 107 -5.86 -26.46 -10.89
N ASP A 108 -4.82 -26.63 -10.09
CA ASP A 108 -3.82 -25.58 -9.87
C ASP A 108 -2.98 -25.36 -11.14
N GLN A 109 -2.64 -24.10 -11.43
CA GLN A 109 -1.92 -23.76 -12.63
C GLN A 109 -0.48 -24.29 -12.62
N LYS A 110 0.24 -24.20 -11.49
CA LYS A 110 1.63 -24.65 -11.40
C LYS A 110 1.73 -26.15 -11.54
N ASP A 111 0.83 -26.87 -10.89
CA ASP A 111 0.75 -28.32 -11.00
C ASP A 111 0.45 -28.78 -12.44
N MET A 112 -0.38 -28.02 -13.16
CA MET A 112 -0.81 -28.38 -14.51
C MET A 112 0.19 -27.96 -15.59
N THR A 113 0.85 -26.80 -15.46
CA THR A 113 1.83 -26.31 -16.43
C THR A 113 3.24 -26.82 -16.17
N ASP A 114 3.55 -27.28 -14.94
CA ASP A 114 4.90 -27.70 -14.53
C ASP A 114 5.96 -26.63 -14.85
N ASP A 115 5.56 -25.35 -14.70
CA ASP A 115 6.37 -24.17 -15.04
C ASP A 115 6.87 -24.11 -16.50
N LYS A 116 6.26 -24.89 -17.41
CA LYS A 116 6.63 -24.91 -18.84
C LYS A 116 6.05 -23.74 -19.62
N SER A 117 5.06 -23.03 -19.06
CA SER A 117 4.36 -21.92 -19.68
C SER A 117 3.71 -21.02 -18.62
N ASP A 118 3.76 -19.71 -18.86
CA ASP A 118 3.03 -18.70 -18.07
C ASP A 118 1.51 -18.77 -18.28
N TYR A 119 1.06 -19.48 -19.32
CA TYR A 119 -0.34 -19.52 -19.75
C TYR A 119 -0.96 -20.90 -19.54
N LEU A 120 -2.17 -20.91 -18.96
CA LEU A 120 -3.08 -22.05 -18.86
C LEU A 120 -4.51 -21.59 -19.19
N TRP A 121 -5.19 -22.29 -20.10
CA TRP A 121 -6.58 -22.01 -20.47
C TRP A 121 -7.53 -22.93 -19.72
N TYR A 122 -8.41 -22.36 -18.89
CA TYR A 122 -9.51 -23.10 -18.26
C TYR A 122 -10.74 -23.04 -19.17
N MET A 123 -11.24 -24.20 -19.58
CA MET A 123 -12.35 -24.33 -20.52
C MET A 123 -13.37 -25.31 -19.94
N THR A 124 -14.66 -25.03 -20.09
CA THR A 124 -15.78 -25.92 -19.77
C THR A 124 -16.79 -25.86 -20.91
N THR A 125 -17.54 -26.93 -21.10
CA THR A 125 -18.74 -26.95 -21.95
C THR A 125 -19.98 -26.62 -21.15
#